data_AF-A0A829WDW4-F1
#
_entry.id   AF-A0A829WDW4-F1
#
_cell.length_a   1.000
_cell.length_b   1.000
_cell.length_c   1.000
_cell.angle_alpha   90.00
_cell.angle_beta   90.00
_cell.angle_gamma   90.00
#
_symmetry.space_group_name_H-M   'P 1'
#
loop_
_entity.id
_entity.type
_entity.pdbx_description
1 polymer ?
#
loop_
_entity_poly.entity_id
_entity_poly.type
_entity_poly.pdbx_seq_one_letter_code
_entity_poly.pdbx_strand_id
1 'polypeptide(L)'
;MILQALVEYYEALERKGKITSPGWCRAKVAYGLDISEQGELKSVIPLKQERQKGKKTVTVPQNLTVPQMVSRSSGVSANFLCDHSGYMLGIDNKGKPERSRECFECAKKKHKDILEHISSPAARAVCRFFDRWAPDQAAENPCLIPELEEIISGSNLVFMMDGEYVHEDPDIRQCWEEYSHQSGTGPVGVCLVTGRREEIARIHGTIKGVQGAQSSGAALVSFNAPAFESYGKEQSFNAPVGTYAAYAYTTALNYLLGDRTHGTTIGDTAVVYWSEEGDERYQNIFACVSEPTMENQEIVDGVFKNLAEGKAVAVQDVQDSLDMDRKFYILGLAPNAARLAVRFFYQDSFGNILKHIKEHYDRMEIVRPAADAVEYLGMWRMLQETVNKKSRDKKPVPSMSGAVYRAIISGSRYPASLYQAVLGRIRAEQDDGDSRIYKITRGRAAIIKAYLLKNGNEKEEITMALNEDSNNTAYILGREFAVLEAIQEDVNPGINATIKDKYFNSACATPAAIFPILFKLKNSHIKKMNNGAKEIYYEKILGDLQGRLTVAEGQKAACPRRLTLEEQGMFILGYYHQTQKRYEKKIKEEA
;
A
#
# COMPACT_ATOMS: atom_id res chain seq x y z
N MET A 1 -13.58 13.93 8.90
CA MET A 1 -12.59 13.93 7.80
C MET A 1 -12.42 12.54 7.17
N ILE A 2 -11.74 11.55 7.80
CA ILE A 2 -11.50 10.23 7.16
C ILE A 2 -12.81 9.49 6.84
N LEU A 3 -13.67 9.28 7.84
CA LEU A 3 -14.90 8.53 7.66
C LEU A 3 -15.85 9.24 6.69
N GLN A 4 -15.87 10.57 6.69
CA GLN A 4 -16.64 11.39 5.75
C GLN A 4 -16.17 11.15 4.31
N ALA A 5 -14.87 11.27 4.04
CA ALA A 5 -14.30 11.04 2.72
C ALA A 5 -14.52 9.59 2.22
N LEU A 6 -14.56 8.61 3.13
CA LEU A 6 -14.89 7.22 2.79
C LEU A 6 -16.39 7.02 2.52
N VAL A 7 -17.28 7.75 3.21
CA VAL A 7 -18.72 7.74 2.92
C VAL A 7 -19.01 8.40 1.57
N GLU A 8 -18.38 9.55 1.28
CA GLU A 8 -18.50 10.21 -0.03
C GLU A 8 -17.99 9.31 -1.16
N TYR A 9 -16.87 8.62 -0.94
CA TYR A 9 -16.35 7.64 -1.90
C TYR A 9 -17.27 6.42 -2.07
N TYR A 10 -17.87 5.94 -0.98
CA TYR A 10 -18.91 4.91 -1.03
C TYR A 10 -20.07 5.36 -1.93
N GLU A 11 -20.63 6.53 -1.70
CA GLU A 11 -21.75 7.08 -2.48
C GLU A 11 -21.38 7.28 -3.97
N ALA A 12 -20.13 7.64 -4.25
CA ALA A 12 -19.63 7.74 -5.63
C ALA A 12 -19.53 6.37 -6.32
N LEU A 13 -19.03 5.35 -5.62
CA LEU A 13 -18.94 3.98 -6.15
C LEU A 13 -20.33 3.34 -6.33
N GLU A 14 -21.25 3.62 -5.41
CA GLU A 14 -22.64 3.15 -5.45
C GLU A 14 -23.36 3.72 -6.68
N ARG A 15 -23.26 5.03 -6.92
CA ARG A 15 -23.80 5.67 -8.14
C ARG A 15 -23.24 5.09 -9.44
N LYS A 16 -22.02 4.55 -9.41
CA LYS A 16 -21.36 3.87 -10.53
C LYS A 16 -21.66 2.36 -10.60
N GLY A 17 -22.46 1.81 -9.69
CA GLY A 17 -22.78 0.38 -9.61
C GLY A 17 -21.60 -0.53 -9.24
N LYS A 18 -20.49 0.03 -8.74
CA LYS A 18 -19.27 -0.72 -8.39
C LYS A 18 -19.37 -1.43 -7.05
N ILE A 19 -20.22 -0.93 -6.15
CA ILE A 19 -20.51 -1.52 -4.84
C ILE A 19 -22.03 -1.56 -4.61
N THR A 20 -22.45 -2.34 -3.61
CA THR A 20 -23.87 -2.54 -3.29
C THR A 20 -24.39 -1.51 -2.29
N SER A 21 -25.70 -1.24 -2.35
CA SER A 21 -26.44 -0.41 -1.39
C SER A 21 -26.54 -1.08 -0.01
N PRO A 22 -26.80 -0.30 1.07
CA PRO A 22 -27.08 -0.87 2.38
C PRO A 22 -28.19 -1.92 2.31
N GLY A 23 -28.07 -2.98 3.11
CA GLY A 23 -28.98 -4.12 3.03
C GLY A 23 -28.59 -5.13 1.94
N TRP A 24 -27.64 -4.84 1.06
CA TRP A 24 -27.19 -5.76 0.01
C TRP A 24 -25.69 -6.08 0.13
N CYS A 25 -25.29 -7.26 -0.35
CA CYS A 25 -23.88 -7.69 -0.38
C CYS A 25 -23.57 -8.53 -1.62
N ARG A 26 -22.28 -8.73 -1.92
CA ARG A 26 -21.83 -9.68 -2.95
C ARG A 26 -21.52 -11.05 -2.32
N ALA A 27 -22.17 -12.09 -2.80
CA ALA A 27 -21.94 -13.47 -2.35
C ALA A 27 -21.56 -14.40 -3.51
N LYS A 28 -20.68 -15.35 -3.22
CA LYS A 28 -20.37 -16.47 -4.11
C LYS A 28 -21.51 -17.48 -4.04
N VAL A 29 -22.24 -17.66 -5.13
CA VAL A 29 -23.40 -18.55 -5.22
C VAL A 29 -23.09 -19.61 -6.27
N ALA A 30 -23.20 -20.88 -5.88
CA ALA A 30 -22.83 -22.00 -6.77
C ALA A 30 -24.03 -22.56 -7.52
N TYR A 31 -25.25 -22.40 -6.98
CA TYR A 31 -26.46 -22.97 -7.55
C TYR A 31 -27.69 -22.09 -7.32
N GLY A 32 -28.61 -22.13 -8.28
CA GLY A 32 -29.98 -21.62 -8.17
C GLY A 32 -30.97 -22.78 -8.01
N LEU A 33 -31.89 -22.66 -7.05
CA LEU A 33 -33.00 -23.57 -6.84
C LEU A 33 -34.18 -23.08 -7.67
N ASP A 34 -34.44 -23.68 -8.82
CA ASP A 34 -35.58 -23.32 -9.68
C ASP A 34 -36.86 -23.94 -9.10
N ILE A 35 -37.75 -23.08 -8.62
CA ILE A 35 -39.00 -23.47 -7.96
C ILE A 35 -40.21 -23.09 -8.80
N SER A 36 -41.27 -23.90 -8.71
CA SER A 36 -42.56 -23.59 -9.35
C SER A 36 -43.34 -22.58 -8.51
N GLU A 37 -44.39 -21.98 -9.08
CA GLU A 37 -45.32 -21.13 -8.32
C GLU A 37 -45.95 -21.86 -7.12
N GLN A 38 -46.02 -23.19 -7.17
CA GLN A 38 -46.52 -24.04 -6.09
C GLN A 38 -45.47 -24.39 -5.04
N GLY A 39 -44.23 -23.90 -5.18
CA GLY A 39 -43.13 -24.16 -4.26
C GLY A 39 -42.45 -25.51 -4.46
N GLU A 40 -42.65 -26.17 -5.60
CA GLU A 40 -41.98 -27.44 -5.91
C GLU A 40 -40.63 -27.18 -6.57
N LEU A 41 -39.59 -27.88 -6.12
CA LEU A 41 -38.27 -27.82 -6.76
C LEU A 41 -38.33 -28.50 -8.13
N LYS A 42 -38.18 -27.73 -9.21
CA LYS A 42 -38.20 -28.20 -10.60
C LYS A 42 -36.82 -28.67 -11.05
N SER A 43 -35.78 -27.92 -10.70
CA SER A 43 -34.40 -28.22 -11.09
C SER A 43 -33.39 -27.46 -10.22
N VAL A 44 -32.12 -27.81 -10.34
CA VAL A 44 -31.00 -27.07 -9.76
C VAL A 44 -30.13 -26.57 -10.90
N ILE A 45 -29.90 -25.26 -10.94
CA ILE A 45 -29.16 -24.58 -12.00
C ILE A 45 -27.74 -24.29 -11.51
N PRO A 46 -26.68 -24.85 -12.11
CA PRO A 46 -25.31 -24.49 -11.78
C PRO A 46 -25.01 -23.03 -12.12
N LEU A 47 -24.66 -22.24 -11.10
CA LEU A 47 -24.26 -20.83 -11.22
C LEU A 47 -22.76 -20.72 -11.06
N LYS A 48 -22.03 -21.21 -12.07
CA LYS A 48 -20.56 -21.23 -12.08
C LYS A 48 -20.03 -20.45 -13.28
N GLN A 49 -18.79 -19.98 -13.17
CA GLN A 49 -18.08 -19.26 -14.21
C GLN A 49 -16.63 -19.73 -14.29
N GLU A 50 -16.06 -19.73 -15.48
CA GLU A 50 -14.64 -20.01 -15.67
C GLU A 50 -13.80 -18.78 -15.31
N ARG A 51 -12.74 -18.99 -14.53
CA ARG A 51 -11.73 -17.96 -14.24
C ARG A 51 -10.33 -18.48 -14.47
N GLN A 52 -9.49 -17.64 -15.06
CA GLN A 52 -8.04 -17.86 -15.12
C GLN A 52 -7.43 -17.67 -13.72
N LYS A 53 -6.72 -18.69 -13.22
CA LYS A 53 -5.89 -18.63 -12.02
C LYS A 53 -4.46 -19.00 -12.40
N GLY A 54 -3.67 -17.99 -12.75
CA GLY A 54 -2.36 -18.20 -13.38
C GLY A 54 -2.54 -18.77 -14.78
N LYS A 55 -1.92 -19.92 -15.08
CA LYS A 55 -2.05 -20.61 -16.38
C LYS A 55 -3.21 -21.62 -16.45
N LYS A 56 -3.97 -21.81 -15.37
CA LYS A 56 -5.05 -22.81 -15.29
C LYS A 56 -6.40 -22.12 -15.30
N THR A 57 -7.33 -22.65 -16.09
CA THR A 57 -8.76 -22.31 -15.98
C THR A 57 -9.38 -23.10 -14.82
N VAL A 58 -10.05 -22.41 -13.91
CA VAL A 58 -10.77 -22.99 -12.78
C VAL A 58 -12.22 -22.56 -12.81
N THR A 59 -13.14 -23.48 -12.57
CA THR A 59 -14.57 -23.19 -12.41
C THR A 59 -14.81 -22.69 -11.00
N VAL A 60 -15.41 -21.51 -10.86
CA VAL A 60 -15.73 -20.90 -9.56
C VAL A 60 -17.20 -20.48 -9.51
N PRO A 61 -17.83 -20.44 -8.33
CA PRO A 61 -19.17 -19.88 -8.18
C PRO A 61 -19.29 -18.45 -8.74
N GLN A 62 -20.48 -18.11 -9.23
CA GLN A 62 -20.80 -16.75 -9.67
C GLN A 62 -20.89 -15.80 -8.46
N ASN A 63 -20.56 -14.52 -8.67
CA ASN A 63 -20.71 -13.49 -7.66
C ASN A 63 -22.02 -12.72 -7.90
N LEU A 64 -23.04 -12.95 -7.08
CA LEU A 64 -24.35 -12.30 -7.18
C LEU A 64 -24.51 -11.20 -6.13
N THR A 65 -25.36 -10.21 -6.43
CA THR A 65 -25.85 -9.25 -5.44
C THR A 65 -27.02 -9.89 -4.72
N VAL A 66 -26.89 -10.13 -3.42
CA VAL A 66 -27.91 -10.80 -2.61
C VAL A 66 -28.21 -9.98 -1.36
N PRO A 67 -29.35 -10.22 -0.70
CA PRO A 67 -29.64 -9.65 0.62
C PRO A 67 -28.47 -9.84 1.58
N GLN A 68 -28.19 -8.83 2.41
CA GLN A 68 -27.04 -8.77 3.29
C GLN A 68 -26.96 -10.03 4.18
N MET A 69 -25.88 -10.80 4.00
CA MET A 69 -25.61 -11.98 4.80
C MET A 69 -24.96 -11.60 6.13
N VAL A 70 -25.38 -12.23 7.22
CA VAL A 70 -24.78 -12.07 8.54
C VAL A 70 -23.68 -13.11 8.78
N SER A 71 -22.60 -12.68 9.44
CA SER A 71 -21.55 -13.61 9.89
C SER A 71 -22.01 -14.34 11.15
N ARG A 72 -21.91 -15.66 11.16
CA ARG A 72 -22.34 -16.51 12.27
C ARG A 72 -21.14 -16.78 13.20
N SER A 73 -21.17 -16.24 14.42
CA SER A 73 -20.15 -16.50 15.45
C SER A 73 -20.57 -17.59 16.44
N SER A 74 -21.87 -17.70 16.74
CA SER A 74 -22.49 -18.79 17.50
C SER A 74 -24.01 -18.80 17.26
N GLY A 75 -24.69 -19.94 17.47
CA GLY A 75 -26.16 -20.05 17.33
C GLY A 75 -26.67 -20.38 15.91
N VAL A 76 -27.99 -20.45 15.77
CA VAL A 76 -28.70 -20.59 14.47
C VAL A 76 -29.19 -19.21 14.05
N SER A 77 -28.83 -18.78 12.85
CA SER A 77 -29.28 -17.49 12.29
C SER A 77 -29.30 -17.59 10.77
N ALA A 78 -30.50 -17.59 10.17
CA ALA A 78 -30.67 -17.69 8.73
C ALA A 78 -30.35 -16.38 7.98
N ASN A 79 -29.77 -16.50 6.80
CA ASN A 79 -29.74 -15.43 5.80
C ASN A 79 -31.01 -15.47 4.96
N PHE A 80 -31.35 -14.36 4.32
CA PHE A 80 -32.56 -14.22 3.51
C PHE A 80 -32.21 -14.42 2.03
N LEU A 81 -32.93 -15.31 1.34
CA LEU A 81 -32.84 -15.66 -0.08
C LEU A 81 -31.47 -16.14 -0.61
N CYS A 82 -30.43 -16.13 0.22
CA CYS A 82 -29.10 -16.63 -0.11
C CYS A 82 -28.43 -17.26 1.12
N ASP A 83 -28.35 -18.59 1.15
CA ASP A 83 -27.71 -19.32 2.25
C ASP A 83 -27.20 -20.70 1.81
N HIS A 84 -26.46 -21.39 2.67
CA HIS A 84 -26.00 -22.74 2.38
C HIS A 84 -27.11 -23.80 2.53
N SER A 85 -26.87 -25.00 2.00
CA SER A 85 -27.82 -26.13 1.99
C SER A 85 -28.48 -26.43 3.34
N GLY A 86 -27.73 -26.35 4.44
CA GLY A 86 -28.29 -26.55 5.79
C GLY A 86 -29.44 -25.61 6.16
N TYR A 87 -29.47 -24.36 5.65
CA TYR A 87 -30.58 -23.42 5.88
C TYR A 87 -31.63 -23.48 4.78
N MET A 88 -31.22 -23.66 3.51
CA MET A 88 -32.16 -23.62 2.38
C MET A 88 -32.88 -24.95 2.14
N LEU A 89 -32.25 -26.07 2.44
CA LEU A 89 -32.74 -27.43 2.16
C LEU A 89 -32.84 -28.31 3.42
N GLY A 90 -32.23 -27.89 4.54
CA GLY A 90 -32.21 -28.64 5.79
C GLY A 90 -31.27 -29.85 5.82
N ILE A 91 -30.29 -29.90 4.91
CA ILE A 91 -29.31 -30.98 4.80
C ILE A 91 -27.88 -30.43 4.64
N ASP A 92 -26.89 -31.06 5.27
CA ASP A 92 -25.46 -30.77 5.10
C ASP A 92 -24.60 -32.04 5.28
N ASN A 93 -23.29 -31.93 5.02
CA ASN A 93 -22.35 -33.04 5.19
C ASN A 93 -21.64 -33.06 6.56
N LYS A 94 -22.17 -32.37 7.58
CA LYS A 94 -21.52 -32.24 8.90
C LYS A 94 -21.93 -33.32 9.91
N GLY A 95 -22.78 -34.26 9.50
CA GLY A 95 -23.21 -35.40 10.33
C GLY A 95 -24.06 -34.99 11.54
N LYS A 96 -24.80 -33.88 11.45
CA LYS A 96 -25.69 -33.37 12.52
C LYS A 96 -27.08 -33.02 11.97
N PRO A 97 -27.91 -34.00 11.60
CA PRO A 97 -29.18 -33.77 10.90
C PRO A 97 -30.16 -32.90 11.70
N GLU A 98 -30.21 -33.05 13.03
CA GLU A 98 -31.08 -32.24 13.90
C GLU A 98 -30.72 -30.76 13.81
N ARG A 99 -29.42 -30.44 13.69
CA ARG A 99 -28.93 -29.07 13.55
C ARG A 99 -29.31 -28.47 12.20
N SER A 100 -29.24 -29.26 11.13
CA SER A 100 -29.65 -28.81 9.79
C SER A 100 -31.15 -28.57 9.72
N ARG A 101 -31.95 -29.39 10.41
CA ARG A 101 -33.39 -29.16 10.56
C ARG A 101 -33.69 -27.88 11.34
N GLU A 102 -32.99 -27.62 12.44
CA GLU A 102 -33.10 -26.37 13.20
C GLU A 102 -32.74 -25.14 12.34
N CYS A 103 -31.70 -25.26 11.51
CA CYS A 103 -31.32 -24.22 10.55
C CYS A 103 -32.43 -23.96 9.52
N PHE A 104 -33.01 -25.01 8.94
CA PHE A 104 -34.10 -24.90 7.98
C PHE A 104 -35.35 -24.25 8.58
N GLU A 105 -35.77 -24.65 9.79
CA GLU A 105 -36.91 -24.03 10.46
C GLU A 105 -36.66 -22.55 10.78
N CYS A 106 -35.43 -22.19 11.17
CA CYS A 106 -35.04 -20.79 11.33
C CYS A 106 -35.13 -20.00 10.02
N ALA A 107 -34.68 -20.60 8.91
CA ALA A 107 -34.79 -19.99 7.58
C ALA A 107 -36.25 -19.83 7.16
N LYS A 108 -37.06 -20.88 7.31
CA LYS A 108 -38.51 -20.87 7.04
C LYS A 108 -39.19 -19.73 7.77
N LYS A 109 -38.99 -19.62 9.09
CA LYS A 109 -39.58 -18.55 9.89
C LYS A 109 -39.18 -17.18 9.36
N LYS A 110 -37.88 -16.94 9.16
CA LYS A 110 -37.39 -15.64 8.67
C LYS A 110 -37.95 -15.27 7.30
N HIS A 111 -38.04 -16.22 6.36
CA HIS A 111 -38.59 -15.95 5.03
C HIS A 111 -40.08 -15.65 5.10
N LYS A 112 -40.86 -16.36 5.93
CA LYS A 112 -42.29 -16.07 6.10
C LYS A 112 -42.49 -14.70 6.75
N ASP A 113 -41.75 -14.39 7.82
CA ASP A 113 -41.84 -13.09 8.52
C ASP A 113 -41.61 -11.91 7.55
N ILE A 114 -40.76 -12.07 6.54
CA ILE A 114 -40.48 -11.03 5.54
C ILE A 114 -41.47 -11.06 4.36
N LEU A 115 -41.81 -12.25 3.85
CA LEU A 115 -42.54 -12.40 2.57
C LEU A 115 -44.06 -12.53 2.70
N GLU A 116 -44.60 -12.82 3.89
CA GLU A 116 -46.03 -13.20 4.08
C GLU A 116 -47.02 -12.12 3.62
N HIS A 117 -46.63 -10.86 3.64
CA HIS A 117 -47.47 -9.73 3.24
C HIS A 117 -47.27 -9.28 1.78
N ILE A 118 -46.41 -9.97 1.02
CA ILE A 118 -46.06 -9.61 -0.36
C ILE A 118 -46.96 -10.35 -1.35
N SER A 119 -47.50 -9.61 -2.33
CA SER A 119 -48.40 -10.17 -3.37
C SER A 119 -47.68 -10.74 -4.61
N SER A 120 -46.35 -10.72 -4.65
CA SER A 120 -45.55 -11.31 -5.73
C SER A 120 -45.73 -12.83 -5.82
N PRO A 121 -45.89 -13.41 -7.04
CA PRO A 121 -45.85 -14.86 -7.26
C PRO A 121 -44.57 -15.51 -6.73
N ALA A 122 -43.42 -14.87 -6.91
CA ALA A 122 -42.12 -15.39 -6.45
C ALA A 122 -42.04 -15.45 -4.92
N ALA A 123 -42.60 -14.45 -4.23
CA ALA A 123 -42.68 -14.44 -2.77
C ALA A 123 -43.51 -15.61 -2.23
N ARG A 124 -44.71 -15.81 -2.83
CA ARG A 124 -45.58 -16.94 -2.50
C ARG A 124 -44.91 -18.29 -2.80
N ALA A 125 -44.19 -18.40 -3.91
CA ALA A 125 -43.47 -19.62 -4.28
C ALA A 125 -42.43 -20.00 -3.22
N VAL A 126 -41.63 -19.04 -2.73
CA VAL A 126 -40.65 -19.28 -1.66
C VAL A 126 -41.33 -19.70 -0.35
N CYS A 127 -42.41 -19.01 0.07
CA CYS A 127 -43.15 -19.41 1.26
C CYS A 127 -43.71 -20.84 1.14
N ARG A 128 -44.29 -21.17 -0.03
CA ARG A 128 -44.81 -22.52 -0.31
C ARG A 128 -43.71 -23.57 -0.34
N PHE A 129 -42.53 -23.23 -0.87
CA PHE A 129 -41.37 -24.12 -0.84
C PHE A 129 -41.02 -24.48 0.60
N PHE A 130 -40.85 -23.50 1.50
CA PHE A 130 -40.55 -23.79 2.90
C PHE A 130 -41.69 -24.51 3.64
N ASP A 131 -42.95 -24.32 3.23
CA ASP A 131 -44.09 -25.03 3.81
C ASP A 131 -44.19 -26.50 3.39
N ARG A 132 -43.81 -26.82 2.15
CA ARG A 132 -43.95 -28.16 1.57
C ARG A 132 -42.67 -28.99 1.59
N TRP A 133 -41.51 -28.35 1.55
CA TRP A 133 -40.23 -29.04 1.49
C TRP A 133 -39.99 -29.86 2.77
N ALA A 134 -39.61 -31.12 2.60
CA ALA A 134 -39.29 -32.04 3.68
C ALA A 134 -37.77 -32.28 3.72
N PRO A 135 -37.04 -31.69 4.69
CA PRO A 135 -35.59 -31.87 4.83
C PRO A 135 -35.14 -33.33 4.85
N ASP A 136 -35.92 -34.20 5.51
CA ASP A 136 -35.61 -35.62 5.66
C ASP A 136 -35.59 -36.38 4.31
N GLN A 137 -36.24 -35.84 3.26
CA GLN A 137 -36.30 -36.41 1.91
C GLN A 137 -35.36 -35.71 0.92
N ALA A 138 -34.60 -34.71 1.36
CA ALA A 138 -33.77 -33.88 0.48
C ALA A 138 -32.69 -34.69 -0.27
N ALA A 139 -32.07 -35.67 0.39
CA ALA A 139 -31.02 -36.52 -0.20
C ALA A 139 -31.54 -37.42 -1.33
N GLU A 140 -32.83 -37.74 -1.32
CA GLU A 140 -33.48 -38.63 -2.28
C GLU A 140 -34.15 -37.87 -3.42
N ASN A 141 -34.16 -36.53 -3.37
CA ASN A 141 -34.83 -35.71 -4.37
C ASN A 141 -34.11 -35.80 -5.73
N PRO A 142 -34.79 -36.25 -6.81
CA PRO A 142 -34.16 -36.42 -8.12
C PRO A 142 -33.50 -35.18 -8.69
N CYS A 143 -33.98 -33.98 -8.34
CA CYS A 143 -33.42 -32.71 -8.81
C CYS A 143 -32.08 -32.38 -8.12
N LEU A 144 -31.85 -32.86 -6.90
CA LEU A 144 -30.65 -32.58 -6.12
C LEU A 144 -29.54 -33.60 -6.35
N ILE A 145 -29.89 -34.88 -6.56
CA ILE A 145 -28.95 -36.01 -6.69
C ILE A 145 -27.72 -35.69 -7.58
N PRO A 146 -27.87 -35.09 -8.78
CA PRO A 146 -26.72 -34.86 -9.67
C PRO A 146 -25.64 -33.95 -9.08
N GLU A 147 -26.02 -33.02 -8.19
CA GLU A 147 -25.14 -31.97 -7.65
C GLU A 147 -25.04 -32.04 -6.11
N LEU A 148 -25.63 -33.07 -5.49
CA LEU A 148 -25.89 -33.14 -4.06
C LEU A 148 -24.60 -32.98 -3.24
N GLU A 149 -23.54 -33.70 -3.59
CA GLU A 149 -22.26 -33.66 -2.87
C GLU A 149 -21.67 -32.25 -2.78
N GLU A 150 -21.73 -31.49 -3.88
CA GLU A 150 -21.21 -30.12 -3.91
C GLU A 150 -22.14 -29.15 -3.18
N ILE A 151 -23.46 -29.33 -3.30
CA ILE A 151 -24.45 -28.52 -2.58
C ILE A 151 -24.27 -28.65 -1.06
N ILE A 152 -24.15 -29.87 -0.55
CA ILE A 152 -24.03 -30.14 0.89
C ILE A 152 -22.65 -29.78 1.46
N SER A 153 -21.67 -29.46 0.60
CA SER A 153 -20.34 -28.99 1.01
C SER A 153 -20.33 -27.56 1.59
N GLY A 154 -21.47 -26.85 1.50
CA GLY A 154 -21.67 -25.54 2.13
C GLY A 154 -21.62 -24.37 1.16
N SER A 155 -21.76 -24.60 -0.14
CA SER A 155 -21.94 -23.55 -1.15
C SER A 155 -23.24 -22.76 -0.91
N ASN A 156 -23.24 -21.47 -1.21
CA ASN A 156 -24.48 -20.68 -1.13
C ASN A 156 -25.40 -21.01 -2.31
N LEU A 157 -26.70 -20.99 -2.01
CA LEU A 157 -27.81 -21.27 -2.91
C LEU A 157 -28.74 -20.05 -2.92
N VAL A 158 -29.35 -19.77 -4.07
CA VAL A 158 -30.42 -18.75 -4.22
C VAL A 158 -31.67 -19.38 -4.83
N PHE A 159 -32.83 -18.76 -4.67
CA PHE A 159 -34.05 -19.18 -5.38
C PHE A 159 -34.13 -18.54 -6.77
N MET A 160 -34.64 -19.31 -7.73
CA MET A 160 -34.99 -18.87 -9.07
C MET A 160 -36.43 -19.27 -9.39
N MET A 161 -37.10 -18.47 -10.21
CA MET A 161 -38.42 -18.79 -10.75
C MET A 161 -38.47 -18.32 -12.20
N ASP A 162 -38.82 -19.23 -13.10
CA ASP A 162 -38.98 -18.97 -14.54
C ASP A 162 -37.76 -18.31 -15.21
N GLY A 163 -36.57 -18.69 -14.74
CA GLY A 163 -35.29 -18.20 -15.26
C GLY A 163 -34.76 -16.92 -14.60
N GLU A 164 -35.54 -16.29 -13.71
CA GLU A 164 -35.16 -15.07 -13.00
C GLU A 164 -34.80 -15.34 -11.54
N TYR A 165 -33.96 -14.49 -10.95
CA TYR A 165 -33.60 -14.57 -9.55
C TYR A 165 -34.70 -14.00 -8.66
N VAL A 166 -35.17 -14.77 -7.68
CA VAL A 166 -36.24 -14.31 -6.78
C VAL A 166 -35.84 -13.08 -5.97
N HIS A 167 -34.55 -12.92 -5.65
CA HIS A 167 -34.04 -11.73 -4.95
C HIS A 167 -33.93 -10.49 -5.85
N GLU A 168 -34.24 -10.59 -7.15
CA GLU A 168 -34.33 -9.47 -8.08
C GLU A 168 -35.78 -9.02 -8.35
N ASP A 169 -36.79 -9.78 -7.87
CA ASP A 169 -38.21 -9.40 -7.94
C ASP A 169 -38.44 -8.03 -7.26
N PRO A 170 -39.06 -7.04 -7.94
CA PRO A 170 -39.20 -5.68 -7.42
C PRO A 170 -39.89 -5.58 -6.06
N ASP A 171 -40.97 -6.36 -5.83
CA ASP A 171 -41.73 -6.32 -4.59
C ASP A 171 -40.91 -6.91 -3.43
N ILE A 172 -40.17 -7.99 -3.70
CA ILE A 172 -39.27 -8.62 -2.73
C ILE A 172 -38.09 -7.71 -2.41
N ARG A 173 -37.50 -7.04 -3.40
CA ARG A 173 -36.42 -6.07 -3.20
C ARG A 173 -36.87 -4.92 -2.30
N GLN A 174 -38.02 -4.33 -2.62
CA GLN A 174 -38.57 -3.24 -1.82
C GLN A 174 -38.86 -3.68 -0.38
N CYS A 175 -39.49 -4.84 -0.21
CA CYS A 175 -39.79 -5.37 1.13
C CYS A 175 -38.52 -5.66 1.93
N TRP A 176 -37.48 -6.23 1.28
CA TRP A 176 -36.20 -6.45 1.94
C TRP A 176 -35.52 -5.13 2.33
N GLU A 177 -35.56 -4.12 1.46
CA GLU A 177 -35.01 -2.80 1.76
C GLU A 177 -35.73 -2.19 2.97
N GLU A 178 -37.07 -2.19 2.99
CA GLU A 178 -37.86 -1.74 4.13
C GLU A 178 -37.53 -2.53 5.40
N TYR A 179 -37.46 -3.86 5.34
CA TYR A 179 -37.10 -4.72 6.46
C TYR A 179 -35.67 -4.46 6.97
N SER A 180 -34.72 -4.23 6.06
CA SER A 180 -33.33 -3.94 6.39
C SER A 180 -33.12 -2.52 6.93
N HIS A 181 -34.02 -1.60 6.58
CA HIS A 181 -34.05 -0.21 7.04
C HIS A 181 -34.90 0.00 8.30
N GLN A 182 -35.72 -0.97 8.71
CA GLN A 182 -36.38 -0.93 10.01
C GLN A 182 -35.31 -0.71 11.08
N SER A 183 -35.38 0.46 11.73
CA SER A 183 -34.45 0.82 12.79
C SER A 183 -34.47 -0.28 13.83
N GLY A 184 -33.29 -0.74 14.23
CA GLY A 184 -33.18 -1.57 15.41
C GLY A 184 -33.77 -0.83 16.61
N THR A 185 -33.95 -1.54 17.72
CA THR A 185 -34.27 -0.93 19.03
C THR A 185 -33.09 -0.13 19.60
N GLY A 186 -32.09 0.19 18.77
CA GLY A 186 -30.87 0.89 19.15
C GLY A 186 -31.10 2.38 19.44
N PRO A 187 -30.15 3.01 20.15
CA PRO A 187 -30.26 4.42 20.49
C PRO A 187 -30.13 5.31 19.25
N VAL A 188 -31.05 6.28 19.12
CA VAL A 188 -31.02 7.32 18.08
C VAL A 188 -30.20 8.50 18.56
N GLY A 189 -29.30 9.01 17.71
CA GLY A 189 -28.41 10.12 18.02
C GLY A 189 -27.99 10.89 16.77
N VAL A 190 -27.20 11.96 16.96
CA VAL A 190 -26.57 12.67 15.84
C VAL A 190 -25.32 11.92 15.42
N CYS A 191 -25.25 11.50 14.17
CA CYS A 191 -24.07 10.86 13.58
C CYS A 191 -22.96 11.89 13.38
N LEU A 192 -21.77 11.64 13.94
CA LEU A 192 -20.61 12.53 13.82
C LEU A 192 -20.03 12.60 12.40
N VAL A 193 -20.40 11.66 11.52
CA VAL A 193 -19.94 11.61 10.13
C VAL A 193 -20.86 12.42 9.23
N THR A 194 -22.16 12.13 9.27
CA THR A 194 -23.16 12.69 8.35
C THR A 194 -23.85 13.94 8.91
N GLY A 195 -23.79 14.18 10.22
CA GLY A 195 -24.57 15.23 10.90
C GLY A 195 -26.07 14.94 11.02
N ARG A 196 -26.56 13.82 10.47
CA ARG A 196 -27.97 13.43 10.50
C ARG A 196 -28.33 12.77 11.83
N ARG A 197 -29.60 12.88 12.23
CA ARG A 197 -30.14 12.17 13.39
C ARG A 197 -30.67 10.82 12.95
N GLU A 198 -30.00 9.75 13.36
CA GLU A 198 -30.23 8.37 12.89
C GLU A 198 -29.88 7.36 14.00
N GLU A 199 -30.18 6.08 13.79
CA GLU A 199 -29.76 5.01 14.70
C GLU A 199 -28.22 4.92 14.73
N ILE A 200 -27.65 4.89 15.94
CA ILE A 200 -26.20 4.81 16.11
C ILE A 200 -25.75 3.36 16.10
N ALA A 201 -24.73 3.06 15.29
CA ALA A 201 -24.13 1.75 15.22
C ALA A 201 -23.47 1.37 16.55
N ARG A 202 -23.93 0.28 17.16
CA ARG A 202 -23.30 -0.29 18.37
C ARG A 202 -21.88 -0.78 18.10
N ILE A 203 -21.69 -1.45 16.95
CA ILE A 203 -20.41 -1.96 16.45
C ILE A 203 -20.28 -1.62 14.96
N HIS A 204 -19.06 -1.41 14.49
CA HIS A 204 -18.80 -1.13 13.09
C HIS A 204 -18.31 -2.38 12.35
N GLY A 205 -18.43 -2.40 11.03
CA GLY A 205 -17.92 -3.47 10.18
C GLY A 205 -16.40 -3.66 10.29
N THR A 206 -15.94 -4.91 10.11
CA THR A 206 -14.51 -5.23 10.13
C THR A 206 -13.85 -4.86 8.80
N ILE A 207 -12.61 -4.41 8.90
CA ILE A 207 -11.75 -4.07 7.76
C ILE A 207 -10.80 -5.24 7.49
N LYS A 208 -10.83 -5.76 6.27
CA LYS A 208 -10.06 -6.91 5.79
C LYS A 208 -8.99 -6.44 4.81
N GLY A 209 -8.00 -7.28 4.53
CA GLY A 209 -6.97 -7.01 3.53
C GLY A 209 -5.72 -6.29 4.04
N VAL A 210 -5.68 -5.85 5.31
CA VAL A 210 -4.45 -5.31 5.92
C VAL A 210 -3.54 -6.47 6.35
N GLN A 211 -2.34 -6.55 5.78
CA GLN A 211 -1.38 -7.60 6.10
C GLN A 211 -0.97 -7.53 7.58
N GLY A 212 -0.99 -8.66 8.27
CA GLY A 212 -0.66 -8.76 9.71
C GLY A 212 -1.83 -8.45 10.66
N ALA A 213 -2.99 -8.04 10.13
CA ALA A 213 -4.23 -8.00 10.90
C ALA A 213 -4.88 -9.40 10.99
N GLN A 214 -5.91 -9.54 11.83
CA GLN A 214 -6.67 -10.78 11.92
C GLN A 214 -7.31 -11.18 10.58
N SER A 215 -7.35 -12.48 10.27
CA SER A 215 -7.93 -13.01 9.03
C SER A 215 -9.42 -12.71 8.88
N SER A 216 -10.14 -12.61 10.01
CA SER A 216 -11.54 -12.19 10.08
C SER A 216 -11.74 -10.67 9.87
N GLY A 217 -10.65 -9.91 9.78
CA GLY A 217 -10.62 -8.45 9.75
C GLY A 217 -10.39 -7.83 11.13
N ALA A 218 -10.04 -6.55 11.13
CA ALA A 218 -9.78 -5.73 12.31
C ALA A 218 -10.69 -4.48 12.33
N ALA A 219 -10.94 -3.92 13.50
CA ALA A 219 -11.80 -2.75 13.63
C ALA A 219 -11.01 -1.43 13.45
N LEU A 220 -11.54 -0.51 12.65
CA LEU A 220 -11.01 0.85 12.55
C LEU A 220 -11.47 1.73 13.74
N VAL A 221 -12.74 1.59 14.12
CA VAL A 221 -13.34 2.24 15.29
C VAL A 221 -13.91 1.14 16.16
N SER A 222 -13.42 1.03 17.41
CA SER A 222 -13.94 0.06 18.38
C SER A 222 -13.62 0.46 19.81
N PHE A 223 -14.55 0.13 20.70
CA PHE A 223 -14.45 0.31 22.13
C PHE A 223 -14.93 -1.01 22.76
N ASN A 224 -14.02 -1.78 23.35
CA ASN A 224 -14.28 -3.17 23.77
C ASN A 224 -13.88 -3.46 25.21
N ALA A 225 -13.67 -2.43 26.04
CA ALA A 225 -13.34 -2.55 27.45
C ALA A 225 -13.90 -1.36 28.23
N PRO A 226 -14.23 -1.52 29.53
CA PRO A 226 -14.78 -0.44 30.36
C PRO A 226 -13.89 0.80 30.42
N ALA A 227 -12.57 0.64 30.31
CA ALA A 227 -11.61 1.75 30.27
C ALA A 227 -11.78 2.69 29.06
N PHE A 228 -12.54 2.27 28.03
CA PHE A 228 -12.85 3.10 26.86
C PHE A 228 -14.24 3.75 26.93
N GLU A 229 -15.01 3.47 27.99
CA GLU A 229 -16.35 4.02 28.19
C GLU A 229 -16.28 5.42 28.78
N SER A 230 -17.13 6.32 28.31
CA SER A 230 -17.16 7.71 28.74
C SER A 230 -18.58 8.26 28.71
N TYR A 231 -18.91 9.19 29.60
CA TYR A 231 -20.24 9.83 29.67
C TYR A 231 -21.43 8.84 29.72
N GLY A 232 -21.24 7.68 30.38
CA GLY A 232 -22.27 6.62 30.47
C GLY A 232 -22.56 5.90 29.15
N LYS A 233 -21.68 6.04 28.15
CA LYS A 233 -21.82 5.39 26.85
C LYS A 233 -20.89 4.17 26.78
N GLU A 234 -21.47 3.06 26.35
CA GLU A 234 -20.75 1.81 26.15
C GLU A 234 -20.41 1.59 24.67
N GLN A 235 -19.40 0.80 24.40
CA GLN A 235 -18.97 0.44 23.03
C GLN A 235 -18.87 1.66 22.08
N SER A 236 -19.27 1.51 20.82
CA SER A 236 -19.11 2.55 19.79
C SER A 236 -20.04 3.74 19.98
N PHE A 237 -21.00 3.68 20.92
CA PHE A 237 -21.81 4.85 21.27
C PHE A 237 -20.96 6.02 21.78
N ASN A 238 -19.75 5.74 22.30
CA ASN A 238 -18.76 6.76 22.68
C ASN A 238 -18.34 7.68 21.53
N ALA A 239 -18.36 7.18 20.30
CA ALA A 239 -18.12 7.95 19.08
C ALA A 239 -19.30 7.73 18.14
N PRO A 240 -20.44 8.43 18.33
CA PRO A 240 -21.68 8.09 17.67
C PRO A 240 -21.55 8.24 16.14
N VAL A 241 -21.57 7.10 15.45
CA VAL A 241 -21.62 6.99 13.99
C VAL A 241 -22.90 6.24 13.64
N GLY A 242 -23.69 6.80 12.72
CA GLY A 242 -24.92 6.17 12.27
C GLY A 242 -24.69 4.85 11.56
N THR A 243 -25.69 3.97 11.58
CA THR A 243 -25.65 2.64 10.93
C THR A 243 -25.27 2.74 9.45
N TYR A 244 -25.87 3.69 8.71
CA TYR A 244 -25.52 3.96 7.32
C TYR A 244 -24.04 4.33 7.16
N ALA A 245 -23.56 5.33 7.91
CA ALA A 245 -22.19 5.80 7.80
C ALA A 245 -21.18 4.69 8.15
N ALA A 246 -21.46 3.89 9.18
CA ALA A 246 -20.63 2.77 9.58
C ALA A 246 -20.56 1.70 8.47
N TYR A 247 -21.68 1.39 7.81
CA TYR A 247 -21.72 0.49 6.67
C TYR A 247 -20.95 1.06 5.47
N ALA A 248 -21.21 2.32 5.11
CA ALA A 248 -20.66 2.96 3.93
C ALA A 248 -19.13 3.05 4.00
N TYR A 249 -18.57 3.59 5.09
CA TYR A 249 -17.11 3.75 5.20
C TYR A 249 -16.39 2.39 5.25
N THR A 250 -16.98 1.37 5.89
CA THR A 250 -16.37 0.04 5.98
C THR A 250 -16.40 -0.69 4.65
N THR A 251 -17.48 -0.53 3.87
CA THR A 251 -17.60 -1.07 2.52
C THR A 251 -16.61 -0.40 1.58
N ALA A 252 -16.54 0.94 1.56
CA ALA A 252 -15.57 1.69 0.78
C ALA A 252 -14.13 1.29 1.10
N LEU A 253 -13.78 1.20 2.38
CA LEU A 253 -12.41 0.87 2.77
C LEU A 253 -12.04 -0.58 2.43
N ASN A 254 -12.96 -1.53 2.59
CA ASN A 254 -12.75 -2.91 2.15
C ASN A 254 -12.62 -3.02 0.62
N TYR A 255 -13.36 -2.21 -0.14
CA TYR A 255 -13.23 -2.13 -1.58
C TYR A 255 -11.82 -1.67 -1.98
N LEU A 256 -11.34 -0.56 -1.39
CA LEU A 256 -9.98 -0.06 -1.62
C LEU A 256 -8.89 -1.07 -1.26
N LEU A 257 -9.01 -1.74 -0.11
CA LEU A 257 -8.03 -2.75 0.33
C LEU A 257 -8.12 -4.07 -0.46
N GLY A 258 -9.26 -4.34 -1.08
CA GLY A 258 -9.47 -5.47 -1.98
C GLY A 258 -8.82 -5.25 -3.35
N ASP A 259 -8.67 -3.98 -3.75
CA ASP A 259 -8.00 -3.58 -4.97
C ASP A 259 -6.47 -3.66 -4.82
N ARG A 260 -5.88 -4.70 -5.40
CA ARG A 260 -4.42 -4.90 -5.39
C ARG A 260 -3.68 -4.11 -6.47
N THR A 261 -4.40 -3.45 -7.37
CA THR A 261 -3.80 -2.64 -8.44
C THR A 261 -3.56 -1.21 -7.98
N HIS A 262 -4.43 -0.67 -7.12
CA HIS A 262 -4.38 0.71 -6.61
C HIS A 262 -4.06 0.81 -5.11
N GLY A 263 -3.26 -0.12 -4.60
CA GLY A 263 -2.79 -0.13 -3.21
C GLY A 263 -1.31 -0.50 -3.12
N THR A 264 -0.60 0.10 -2.18
CA THR A 264 0.82 -0.22 -1.93
C THR A 264 1.05 -0.57 -0.47
N THR A 265 2.07 -1.37 -0.20
CA THR A 265 2.48 -1.73 1.17
C THR A 265 3.86 -1.19 1.44
N ILE A 266 4.00 -0.44 2.53
CA ILE A 266 5.27 0.14 2.95
C ILE A 266 5.57 -0.30 4.39
N GLY A 267 6.58 -1.16 4.54
CA GLY A 267 6.85 -1.82 5.81
C GLY A 267 5.70 -2.76 6.22
N ASP A 268 4.94 -2.37 7.25
CA ASP A 268 3.72 -3.03 7.73
C ASP A 268 2.43 -2.29 7.34
N THR A 269 2.55 -1.15 6.67
CA THR A 269 1.45 -0.21 6.47
C THR A 269 0.87 -0.38 5.08
N ALA A 270 -0.43 -0.71 5.02
CA ALA A 270 -1.22 -0.68 3.80
C ALA A 270 -1.59 0.76 3.46
N VAL A 271 -1.29 1.19 2.24
CA VAL A 271 -1.58 2.54 1.73
C VAL A 271 -2.63 2.40 0.64
N VAL A 272 -3.78 3.02 0.88
CA VAL A 272 -4.88 3.13 -0.10
C VAL A 272 -5.08 4.59 -0.46
N TYR A 273 -5.53 4.82 -1.69
CA TYR A 273 -5.73 6.17 -2.21
C TYR A 273 -6.89 6.20 -3.20
N TRP A 274 -7.61 7.33 -3.23
CA TRP A 274 -8.80 7.50 -4.06
C TRP A 274 -9.06 8.98 -4.39
N SER A 275 -9.75 9.22 -5.49
CA SER A 275 -10.33 10.53 -5.83
C SER A 275 -11.75 10.65 -5.26
N GLU A 276 -12.20 11.87 -4.96
CA GLU A 276 -13.53 12.16 -4.36
C GLU A 276 -14.70 11.47 -5.10
N GLU A 277 -14.63 11.35 -6.42
CA GLU A 277 -15.68 10.72 -7.25
C GLU A 277 -15.38 9.27 -7.65
N GLY A 278 -14.29 8.67 -7.15
CA GLY A 278 -13.86 7.32 -7.53
C GLY A 278 -13.63 7.14 -9.02
N ASP A 279 -12.96 8.12 -9.62
CA ASP A 279 -12.37 8.00 -10.94
C ASP A 279 -10.99 7.34 -10.82
N GLU A 280 -10.90 6.12 -11.35
CA GLU A 280 -9.72 5.26 -11.30
C GLU A 280 -8.54 5.83 -12.10
N ARG A 281 -8.76 6.77 -13.02
CA ARG A 281 -7.65 7.40 -13.77
C ARG A 281 -6.67 8.10 -12.84
N TYR A 282 -7.16 8.76 -11.79
CA TYR A 282 -6.31 9.39 -10.77
C TYR A 282 -5.50 8.35 -9.99
N GLN A 283 -6.12 7.22 -9.63
CA GLN A 283 -5.47 6.14 -8.90
C GLN A 283 -4.39 5.46 -9.75
N ASN A 284 -4.65 5.23 -11.04
CA ASN A 284 -3.69 4.68 -11.99
C ASN A 284 -2.44 5.57 -12.10
N ILE A 285 -2.63 6.88 -12.33
CA ILE A 285 -1.50 7.82 -12.41
C ILE A 285 -0.74 7.86 -11.10
N PHE A 286 -1.44 7.94 -9.96
CA PHE A 286 -0.80 7.96 -8.65
C PHE A 286 0.05 6.70 -8.41
N ALA A 287 -0.45 5.53 -8.81
CA ALA A 287 0.29 4.28 -8.74
C ALA A 287 1.57 4.33 -9.59
N CYS A 288 1.47 4.82 -10.83
CA CYS A 288 2.63 4.97 -11.71
C CYS A 288 3.71 5.90 -11.14
N VAL A 289 3.32 7.09 -10.67
CA VAL A 289 4.29 8.08 -10.14
C VAL A 289 4.80 7.73 -8.75
N SER A 290 4.11 6.90 -7.98
CA SER A 290 4.56 6.51 -6.63
C SER A 290 5.68 5.47 -6.66
N GLU A 291 5.61 4.54 -7.62
CA GLU A 291 6.60 3.50 -7.80
C GLU A 291 6.94 3.31 -9.30
N PRO A 292 7.69 4.27 -9.89
CA PRO A 292 8.11 4.17 -11.28
C PRO A 292 8.97 2.93 -11.55
N THR A 293 8.78 2.36 -12.73
CA THR A 293 9.51 1.21 -13.27
C THR A 293 10.11 1.59 -14.62
N MET A 294 10.97 0.73 -15.16
CA MET A 294 11.47 0.93 -16.53
C MET A 294 10.34 0.96 -17.56
N GLU A 295 9.26 0.22 -17.32
CA GLU A 295 8.16 0.05 -18.26
C GLU A 295 7.23 1.28 -18.32
N ASN A 296 7.14 2.06 -17.24
CA ASN A 296 6.22 3.21 -17.15
C ASN A 296 6.93 4.56 -17.06
N GLN A 297 8.26 4.62 -17.19
CA GLN A 297 9.03 5.85 -17.01
C GLN A 297 8.59 6.95 -17.99
N GLU A 298 8.37 6.62 -19.27
CA GLU A 298 7.89 7.59 -20.27
C GLU A 298 6.53 8.20 -19.90
N ILE A 299 5.66 7.42 -19.27
CA ILE A 299 4.36 7.88 -18.76
C ILE A 299 4.59 8.88 -17.63
N VAL A 300 5.47 8.55 -16.69
CA VAL A 300 5.82 9.42 -15.55
C VAL A 300 6.43 10.75 -16.04
N ASP A 301 7.32 10.70 -17.04
CA ASP A 301 7.88 11.89 -17.68
C ASP A 301 6.81 12.75 -18.34
N GLY A 302 5.89 12.13 -19.07
CA GLY A 302 4.75 12.82 -19.69
C GLY A 302 3.86 13.51 -18.65
N VAL A 303 3.57 12.84 -17.54
CA VAL A 303 2.79 13.41 -16.42
C VAL A 303 3.50 14.64 -15.85
N PHE A 304 4.80 14.53 -15.55
CA PHE A 304 5.57 15.64 -14.96
C PHE A 304 5.79 16.81 -15.92
N LYS A 305 5.97 16.53 -17.22
CA LYS A 305 6.06 17.57 -18.24
C LYS A 305 4.76 18.34 -18.38
N ASN A 306 3.62 17.63 -18.49
CA ASN A 306 2.31 18.26 -18.59
C ASN A 306 2.01 19.10 -17.34
N LEU A 307 2.34 18.58 -16.15
CA LEU A 307 2.21 19.31 -14.90
C LEU A 307 3.02 20.62 -14.89
N ALA A 308 4.27 20.59 -15.36
CA ALA A 308 5.13 21.77 -15.43
C ALA A 308 4.65 22.81 -16.46
N GLU A 309 4.06 22.36 -17.56
CA GLU A 309 3.51 23.22 -18.62
C GLU A 309 2.09 23.73 -18.31
N GLY A 310 1.51 23.37 -17.16
CA GLY A 310 0.12 23.70 -16.82
C GLY A 310 -0.90 23.04 -17.75
N LYS A 311 -0.49 21.98 -18.45
CA LYS A 311 -1.32 21.23 -19.38
C LYS A 311 -2.07 20.13 -18.65
N ALA A 312 -3.24 19.82 -19.20
CA ALA A 312 -3.97 18.60 -18.92
C ALA A 312 -3.04 17.38 -18.93
N VAL A 313 -3.09 16.56 -17.88
CA VAL A 313 -2.45 15.24 -17.90
C VAL A 313 -3.34 14.32 -18.74
N ALA A 314 -3.01 14.18 -20.02
CA ALA A 314 -3.67 13.25 -20.92
C ALA A 314 -3.18 11.82 -20.61
N VAL A 315 -4.10 10.95 -20.20
CA VAL A 315 -3.84 9.50 -20.17
C VAL A 315 -3.98 9.01 -21.61
N GLN A 316 -3.04 8.18 -22.08
CA GLN A 316 -3.18 7.54 -23.40
C GLN A 316 -4.57 6.90 -23.51
N ASP A 317 -5.27 7.17 -24.62
CA ASP A 317 -6.60 6.68 -24.99
C ASP A 317 -7.87 7.40 -24.45
N VAL A 318 -7.81 8.64 -23.95
CA VAL A 318 -9.04 9.41 -23.63
C VAL A 318 -8.96 10.88 -24.06
N GLN A 319 -10.05 11.41 -24.64
CA GLN A 319 -10.19 12.81 -25.10
C GLN A 319 -10.20 13.85 -23.95
N ASP A 320 -10.44 13.42 -22.71
CA ASP A 320 -10.67 14.32 -21.56
C ASP A 320 -9.47 14.41 -20.62
N SER A 321 -9.08 15.65 -20.32
CA SER A 321 -8.07 16.01 -19.33
C SER A 321 -8.49 15.69 -17.90
N LEU A 322 -7.55 15.26 -17.06
CA LEU A 322 -7.78 15.20 -15.61
C LEU A 322 -7.82 16.59 -14.98
N ASP A 323 -8.74 16.77 -14.06
CA ASP A 323 -8.91 17.97 -13.24
C ASP A 323 -7.88 17.96 -12.10
N MET A 324 -6.88 18.83 -12.17
CA MET A 324 -5.79 18.87 -11.19
C MET A 324 -6.23 19.39 -9.82
N ASP A 325 -7.35 20.12 -9.73
CA ASP A 325 -7.89 20.62 -8.47
C ASP A 325 -8.76 19.57 -7.75
N ARG A 326 -8.99 18.42 -8.40
CA ARG A 326 -9.74 17.30 -7.82
C ARG A 326 -9.11 16.86 -6.50
N LYS A 327 -9.92 16.78 -5.45
CA LYS A 327 -9.47 16.23 -4.16
C LYS A 327 -9.07 14.77 -4.31
N PHE A 328 -7.90 14.48 -3.77
CA PHE A 328 -7.33 13.15 -3.71
C PHE A 328 -6.94 12.82 -2.27
N TYR A 329 -7.23 11.59 -1.87
CA TYR A 329 -7.12 11.12 -0.49
C TYR A 329 -6.15 9.97 -0.43
N ILE A 330 -5.32 9.95 0.62
CA ILE A 330 -4.31 8.90 0.85
C ILE A 330 -4.37 8.51 2.33
N LEU A 331 -4.57 7.22 2.60
CA LEU A 331 -4.73 6.66 3.94
C LEU A 331 -3.73 5.51 4.17
N GLY A 332 -2.92 5.63 5.22
CA GLY A 332 -1.99 4.60 5.68
C GLY A 332 -2.51 3.87 6.92
N LEU A 333 -2.71 2.56 6.82
CA LEU A 333 -3.23 1.68 7.88
C LEU A 333 -2.21 0.62 8.28
N ALA A 334 -1.90 0.53 9.57
CA ALA A 334 -1.06 -0.52 10.12
C ALA A 334 -1.86 -1.48 11.00
N PRO A 335 -1.50 -2.77 11.05
CA PRO A 335 -2.14 -3.72 11.93
C PRO A 335 -1.79 -3.44 13.40
N ASN A 336 -2.77 -3.59 14.29
CA ASN A 336 -2.58 -3.60 15.75
C ASN A 336 -3.52 -4.62 16.40
N ALA A 337 -3.17 -5.90 16.29
CA ALA A 337 -4.00 -7.03 16.72
C ALA A 337 -5.42 -6.96 16.13
N ALA A 338 -6.44 -6.74 16.97
CA ALA A 338 -7.84 -6.64 16.56
C ALA A 338 -8.25 -5.24 16.06
N ARG A 339 -7.33 -4.26 16.09
CA ARG A 339 -7.58 -2.88 15.65
C ARG A 339 -6.64 -2.47 14.54
N LEU A 340 -7.04 -1.46 13.77
CA LEU A 340 -6.17 -0.79 12.81
C LEU A 340 -5.69 0.55 13.36
N ALA A 341 -4.40 0.81 13.20
CA ALA A 341 -3.81 2.10 13.51
C ALA A 341 -3.72 2.96 12.24
N VAL A 342 -4.30 4.16 12.28
CA VAL A 342 -4.09 5.17 11.22
C VAL A 342 -2.70 5.75 11.39
N ARG A 343 -1.77 5.40 10.50
CA ARG A 343 -0.39 5.93 10.48
C ARG A 343 -0.36 7.36 9.96
N PHE A 344 -1.13 7.61 8.91
CA PHE A 344 -1.33 8.93 8.34
C PHE A 344 -2.62 8.96 7.52
N PHE A 345 -3.18 10.15 7.38
CA PHE A 345 -4.21 10.49 6.42
C PHE A 345 -3.83 11.83 5.79
N TYR A 346 -3.86 11.90 4.48
CA TYR A 346 -3.53 13.09 3.72
C TYR A 346 -4.61 13.35 2.67
N GLN A 347 -4.96 14.62 2.51
CA GLN A 347 -5.93 15.10 1.54
C GLN A 347 -5.40 16.41 0.96
N ASP A 348 -5.43 16.52 -0.36
CA ASP A 348 -5.06 17.72 -1.11
C ASP A 348 -5.66 17.64 -2.52
N SER A 349 -5.45 18.66 -3.34
CA SER A 349 -5.63 18.58 -4.79
C SER A 349 -4.64 17.58 -5.40
N PHE A 350 -5.08 16.87 -6.44
CA PHE A 350 -4.26 15.90 -7.14
C PHE A 350 -3.00 16.54 -7.74
N GLY A 351 -3.13 17.72 -8.34
CA GLY A 351 -2.03 18.47 -8.91
C GLY A 351 -0.96 18.83 -7.89
N ASN A 352 -1.34 19.25 -6.67
CA ASN A 352 -0.37 19.59 -5.63
C ASN A 352 0.38 18.35 -5.11
N ILE A 353 -0.30 17.20 -5.01
CA ILE A 353 0.36 15.92 -4.69
C ILE A 353 1.38 15.54 -5.76
N LEU A 354 1.01 15.60 -7.05
CA LEU A 354 1.93 15.31 -8.15
C LEU A 354 3.12 16.26 -8.15
N LYS A 355 2.90 17.55 -7.86
CA LYS A 355 3.95 18.55 -7.74
C LYS A 355 4.94 18.18 -6.63
N HIS A 356 4.47 17.81 -5.44
CA HIS A 356 5.36 17.40 -4.35
C HIS A 356 6.16 16.13 -4.68
N ILE A 357 5.56 15.18 -5.39
CA ILE A 357 6.25 13.96 -5.85
C ILE A 357 7.31 14.32 -6.91
N LYS A 358 7.00 15.21 -7.85
CA LYS A 358 8.00 15.69 -8.82
C LYS A 358 9.17 16.37 -8.13
N GLU A 359 8.90 17.33 -7.25
CA GLU A 359 9.94 18.00 -6.45
C GLU A 359 10.76 16.99 -5.65
N HIS A 360 10.15 15.88 -5.21
CA HIS A 360 10.85 14.79 -4.56
C HIS A 360 11.86 14.12 -5.47
N TYR A 361 11.46 13.77 -6.68
CA TYR A 361 12.35 13.18 -7.66
C TYR A 361 13.45 14.12 -8.12
N ASP A 362 13.15 15.40 -8.36
CA ASP A 362 14.15 16.40 -8.73
C ASP A 362 15.25 16.52 -7.63
N ARG A 363 14.87 16.44 -6.36
CA ARG A 363 15.82 16.43 -5.23
C ARG A 363 16.62 15.13 -5.10
N MET A 364 16.04 14.01 -5.52
CA MET A 364 16.69 12.68 -5.50
C MET A 364 17.58 12.43 -6.72
N GLU A 365 17.48 13.26 -7.77
CA GLU A 365 18.29 13.13 -8.97
C GLU A 365 19.79 13.19 -8.64
N ILE A 366 20.55 12.20 -9.06
CA ILE A 366 21.99 12.12 -8.84
C ILE A 366 22.62 11.31 -9.97
N VAL A 367 23.87 11.61 -10.31
CA VAL A 367 24.64 10.90 -11.34
C VAL A 367 24.50 9.38 -11.15
N ARG A 368 24.23 8.69 -12.26
CA ARG A 368 23.85 7.27 -12.27
C ARG A 368 25.00 6.42 -12.78
N PRO A 369 25.19 5.20 -12.24
CA PRO A 369 25.96 4.18 -12.95
C PRO A 369 25.32 3.91 -14.32
N ALA A 370 26.12 3.72 -15.37
CA ALA A 370 25.62 3.53 -16.73
C ALA A 370 24.67 2.30 -16.89
N ALA A 371 24.83 1.30 -16.03
CA ALA A 371 23.97 0.11 -16.01
C ALA A 371 22.60 0.33 -15.34
N ASP A 372 22.37 1.49 -14.71
CA ASP A 372 21.12 1.82 -14.02
C ASP A 372 20.14 2.53 -14.95
N ALA A 373 19.26 1.72 -15.56
CA ALA A 373 18.27 2.19 -16.52
C ALA A 373 17.01 2.82 -15.88
N VAL A 374 16.88 2.80 -14.55
CA VAL A 374 15.71 3.40 -13.86
C VAL A 374 16.03 4.83 -13.48
N GLU A 375 15.28 5.81 -13.99
CA GLU A 375 15.49 7.21 -13.65
C GLU A 375 14.94 7.58 -12.28
N TYR A 376 13.69 7.25 -12.02
CA TYR A 376 13.02 7.59 -10.77
C TYR A 376 13.14 6.46 -9.75
N LEU A 377 13.76 6.75 -8.61
CA LEU A 377 13.82 5.80 -7.50
C LEU A 377 12.49 5.86 -6.73
N GLY A 378 11.56 4.96 -7.05
CA GLY A 378 10.24 4.84 -6.41
C GLY A 378 10.29 4.85 -4.88
N MET A 379 9.21 5.30 -4.24
CA MET A 379 9.20 5.56 -2.79
C MET A 379 9.52 4.29 -1.98
N TRP A 380 9.06 3.12 -2.43
CA TRP A 380 9.39 1.85 -1.77
C TRP A 380 10.85 1.46 -1.99
N ARG A 381 11.36 1.55 -3.23
CA ARG A 381 12.79 1.29 -3.53
C ARG A 381 13.72 2.21 -2.76
N MET A 382 13.38 3.49 -2.62
CA MET A 382 14.11 4.45 -1.78
C MET A 382 14.17 3.96 -0.33
N LEU A 383 13.05 3.54 0.25
CA LEU A 383 13.02 3.06 1.63
C LEU A 383 13.83 1.77 1.84
N GLN A 384 13.97 0.92 0.81
CA GLN A 384 14.83 -0.27 0.88
C GLN A 384 16.31 0.05 1.11
N GLU A 385 16.77 1.27 0.79
CA GLU A 385 18.15 1.69 1.06
C GLU A 385 18.46 1.84 2.56
N THR A 386 17.42 1.88 3.40
CA THR A 386 17.52 1.91 4.87
C THR A 386 17.60 0.52 5.51
N VAL A 387 17.35 -0.53 4.72
CA VAL A 387 17.19 -1.91 5.21
C VAL A 387 18.54 -2.64 5.26
N ASN A 388 18.74 -3.43 6.31
CA ASN A 388 19.85 -4.38 6.35
C ASN A 388 19.55 -5.57 5.43
N LYS A 389 20.24 -5.65 4.29
CA LYS A 389 20.05 -6.72 3.29
C LYS A 389 20.41 -8.12 3.80
N LYS A 390 21.20 -8.23 4.87
CA LYS A 390 21.56 -9.51 5.54
C LYS A 390 20.54 -9.95 6.61
N SER A 391 19.56 -9.09 6.94
CA SER A 391 18.50 -9.44 7.89
C SER A 391 17.53 -10.48 7.31
N ARG A 392 16.94 -11.30 8.18
CA ARG A 392 15.78 -12.15 7.82
C ARG A 392 14.53 -11.31 7.57
N ASP A 393 14.36 -10.25 8.35
CA ASP A 393 13.29 -9.27 8.15
C ASP A 393 13.82 -8.10 7.31
N LYS A 394 13.52 -8.12 6.02
CA LYS A 394 13.98 -7.15 5.02
C LYS A 394 12.93 -6.04 4.81
N LYS A 395 12.50 -5.41 5.91
CA LYS A 395 11.49 -4.37 5.90
C LYS A 395 12.03 -3.05 6.45
N PRO A 396 11.71 -1.92 5.81
CA PRO A 396 11.96 -0.60 6.38
C PRO A 396 11.22 -0.44 7.71
N VAL A 397 11.76 0.38 8.62
CA VAL A 397 11.12 0.65 9.92
C VAL A 397 9.74 1.29 9.69
N PRO A 398 8.63 0.70 10.19
CA PRO A 398 7.27 1.18 9.91
C PRO A 398 6.99 2.66 10.17
N SER A 399 7.35 3.16 11.35
CA SER A 399 7.07 4.54 11.77
C SER A 399 7.82 5.56 10.91
N MET A 400 9.10 5.31 10.62
CA MET A 400 9.90 6.11 9.70
C MET A 400 9.28 6.08 8.30
N SER A 401 8.89 4.89 7.82
CA SER A 401 8.36 4.73 6.46
C SER A 401 7.08 5.54 6.23
N GLY A 402 6.13 5.47 7.17
CA GLY A 402 4.91 6.29 7.09
C GLY A 402 5.20 7.79 7.16
N ALA A 403 6.16 8.21 8.00
CA ALA A 403 6.56 9.61 8.10
C ALA A 403 7.26 10.13 6.83
N VAL A 404 8.12 9.32 6.20
CA VAL A 404 8.77 9.65 4.92
C VAL A 404 7.72 9.75 3.82
N TYR A 405 6.83 8.77 3.72
CA TYR A 405 5.77 8.78 2.71
C TYR A 405 4.90 10.03 2.83
N ARG A 406 4.46 10.37 4.05
CA ARG A 406 3.73 11.61 4.33
C ARG A 406 4.52 12.85 3.93
N ALA A 407 5.83 12.89 4.21
CA ALA A 407 6.67 14.03 3.87
C ALA A 407 6.79 14.22 2.35
N ILE A 408 6.83 13.13 1.58
CA ILE A 408 6.87 13.18 0.12
C ILE A 408 5.55 13.74 -0.43
N ILE A 409 4.41 13.16 -0.07
CA ILE A 409 3.10 13.56 -0.64
C ILE A 409 2.64 14.96 -0.18
N SER A 410 3.10 15.43 0.98
CA SER A 410 2.77 16.75 1.53
C SER A 410 3.81 17.84 1.26
N GLY A 411 4.95 17.48 0.66
CA GLY A 411 6.05 18.43 0.45
C GLY A 411 6.71 18.92 1.74
N SER A 412 6.47 18.30 2.90
CA SER A 412 7.05 18.72 4.18
C SER A 412 8.55 18.37 4.30
N ARG A 413 9.17 18.76 5.42
CA ARG A 413 10.53 18.30 5.76
C ARG A 413 10.56 16.77 5.90
N TYR A 414 11.67 16.16 5.51
CA TYR A 414 11.90 14.73 5.75
C TYR A 414 12.11 14.47 7.25
N PRO A 415 11.69 13.29 7.76
CA PRO A 415 12.00 12.93 9.14
C PRO A 415 13.51 12.68 9.30
N ALA A 416 14.10 13.20 10.39
CA ALA A 416 15.52 13.01 10.69
C ALA A 416 15.93 11.52 10.80
N SER A 417 14.98 10.65 11.15
CA SER A 417 15.18 9.20 11.21
C SER A 417 15.54 8.57 9.87
N LEU A 418 15.09 9.12 8.73
CA LEU A 418 15.49 8.65 7.39
C LEU A 418 16.99 8.84 7.18
N TYR A 419 17.47 10.06 7.46
CA TYR A 419 18.87 10.41 7.30
C TYR A 419 19.77 9.58 8.23
N GLN A 420 19.38 9.48 9.50
CA GLN A 420 20.09 8.65 10.48
C GLN A 420 20.10 7.16 10.11
N ALA A 421 19.01 6.64 9.55
CA ALA A 421 18.94 5.25 9.11
C ALA A 421 19.92 4.97 7.95
N VAL A 422 19.99 5.86 6.96
CA VAL A 422 20.94 5.75 5.84
C VAL A 422 22.38 5.83 6.33
N LEU A 423 22.74 6.85 7.13
CA LEU A 423 24.08 6.94 7.72
C LEU A 423 24.42 5.74 8.61
N GLY A 424 23.42 5.18 9.30
CA GLY A 424 23.56 3.95 10.06
C GLY A 424 23.89 2.74 9.18
N ARG A 425 23.24 2.61 8.02
CA ARG A 425 23.53 1.53 7.06
C ARG A 425 24.92 1.66 6.46
N ILE A 426 25.31 2.87 6.03
CA ILE A 426 26.66 3.16 5.49
C ILE A 426 27.74 2.78 6.53
N ARG A 427 27.50 3.05 7.81
CA ARG A 427 28.46 2.66 8.87
C ARG A 427 28.52 1.16 9.11
N ALA A 428 27.38 0.47 9.02
CA ALA A 428 27.26 -0.93 9.39
C ALA A 428 27.61 -1.92 8.26
N GLU A 429 27.58 -1.47 7.00
CA GLU A 429 27.79 -2.33 5.84
C GLU A 429 29.19 -2.18 5.24
N GLN A 430 29.65 -3.23 4.57
CA GLN A 430 30.85 -3.24 3.75
C GLN A 430 30.47 -3.69 2.35
N ASP A 431 31.33 -3.41 1.37
CA ASP A 431 31.08 -3.83 -0.01
C ASP A 431 31.24 -5.37 -0.10
N ASP A 432 30.26 -6.00 -0.74
CA ASP A 432 30.12 -7.45 -0.88
C ASP A 432 29.41 -7.69 -2.23
N GLY A 433 30.23 -7.83 -3.28
CA GLY A 433 29.76 -7.95 -4.66
C GLY A 433 28.90 -9.20 -4.88
N ASP A 434 29.25 -10.31 -4.24
CA ASP A 434 28.51 -11.57 -4.33
C ASP A 434 27.07 -11.42 -3.83
N SER A 435 26.89 -10.67 -2.74
CA SER A 435 25.57 -10.38 -2.17
C SER A 435 24.88 -9.14 -2.74
N ARG A 436 25.52 -8.42 -3.68
CA ARG A 436 25.10 -7.10 -4.21
C ARG A 436 24.83 -6.07 -3.09
N ILE A 437 25.68 -6.09 -2.08
CA ILE A 437 25.64 -5.15 -0.96
C ILE A 437 26.78 -4.16 -1.15
N TYR A 438 26.45 -2.88 -1.13
CA TYR A 438 27.44 -1.82 -1.28
C TYR A 438 27.20 -0.80 -0.17
N LYS A 439 28.29 -0.38 0.48
CA LYS A 439 28.28 0.63 1.54
C LYS A 439 27.59 1.90 1.05
N ILE A 440 27.93 2.35 -0.16
CA ILE A 440 27.42 3.59 -0.76
C ILE A 440 26.78 3.25 -2.09
N THR A 441 25.45 3.26 -2.11
CA THR A 441 24.63 3.07 -3.31
C THR A 441 24.19 4.43 -3.85
N ARG A 442 23.73 4.44 -5.11
CA ARG A 442 23.03 5.59 -5.69
C ARG A 442 21.87 6.05 -4.80
N GLY A 443 21.04 5.13 -4.35
CA GLY A 443 19.88 5.44 -3.53
C GLY A 443 20.23 6.08 -2.19
N ARG A 444 21.29 5.61 -1.50
CA ARG A 444 21.77 6.26 -0.26
C ARG A 444 22.31 7.65 -0.49
N ALA A 445 23.10 7.84 -1.55
CA ALA A 445 23.62 9.16 -1.93
C ALA A 445 22.47 10.12 -2.30
N ALA A 446 21.48 9.66 -3.07
CA ALA A 446 20.28 10.40 -3.42
C ALA A 446 19.47 10.82 -2.18
N ILE A 447 19.27 9.91 -1.20
CA ILE A 447 18.57 10.23 0.05
C ILE A 447 19.31 11.32 0.84
N ILE A 448 20.64 11.20 0.95
CA ILE A 448 21.48 12.21 1.62
C ILE A 448 21.33 13.56 0.92
N LYS A 449 21.47 13.61 -0.42
CA LYS A 449 21.29 14.82 -1.23
C LYS A 449 19.92 15.44 -0.99
N ALA A 450 18.85 14.65 -1.13
CA ALA A 450 17.49 15.13 -0.98
C ALA A 450 17.22 15.66 0.44
N TYR A 451 17.74 14.98 1.47
CA TYR A 451 17.63 15.43 2.85
C TYR A 451 18.34 16.76 3.07
N LEU A 452 19.60 16.89 2.64
CA LEU A 452 20.37 18.12 2.81
C LEU A 452 19.76 19.30 2.04
N LEU A 453 19.24 19.09 0.82
CA LEU A 453 18.55 20.13 0.06
C LEU A 453 17.25 20.62 0.72
N LYS A 454 16.46 19.72 1.33
CA LYS A 454 15.15 20.05 1.90
C LYS A 454 15.22 20.50 3.36
N ASN A 455 16.09 19.87 4.15
CA ASN A 455 16.20 20.06 5.60
C ASN A 455 17.45 20.85 6.02
N GLY A 456 18.50 20.88 5.19
CA GLY A 456 19.75 21.57 5.48
C GLY A 456 19.74 23.05 5.07
N ASN A 457 20.84 23.74 5.41
CA ASN A 457 21.03 25.17 5.18
C ASN A 457 21.95 25.48 3.98
N GLU A 458 22.84 24.55 3.61
CA GLU A 458 23.85 24.73 2.55
C GLU A 458 23.39 24.13 1.23
N LYS A 459 22.54 24.85 0.49
CA LYS A 459 21.95 24.33 -0.75
C LYS A 459 22.80 24.54 -2.00
N GLU A 460 23.61 25.60 -2.02
CA GLU A 460 24.31 26.08 -3.22
C GLU A 460 25.44 25.13 -3.69
N GLU A 461 26.01 24.34 -2.78
CA GLU A 461 27.09 23.40 -3.12
C GLU A 461 26.60 22.01 -3.51
N ILE A 462 25.32 21.70 -3.32
CA ILE A 462 24.74 20.38 -3.54
C ILE A 462 24.22 20.27 -4.98
N THR A 463 24.95 19.50 -5.80
CA THR A 463 24.69 19.34 -7.23
C THR A 463 24.32 17.90 -7.60
N MET A 464 23.87 17.68 -8.84
CA MET A 464 23.49 16.34 -9.34
C MET A 464 24.71 15.44 -9.62
N ALA A 465 25.83 16.03 -10.03
CA ALA A 465 27.06 15.32 -10.39
C ALA A 465 28.27 15.98 -9.71
N LEU A 466 29.49 15.59 -10.11
CA LEU A 466 30.71 16.15 -9.51
C LEU A 466 30.80 17.67 -9.72
N ASN A 467 30.66 18.43 -8.63
CA ASN A 467 31.07 19.82 -8.57
C ASN A 467 32.58 19.93 -8.28
N GLU A 468 33.38 20.24 -9.30
CA GLU A 468 34.82 20.42 -9.12
C GLU A 468 35.17 21.70 -8.38
N ASP A 469 34.28 22.69 -8.42
CA ASP A 469 34.44 24.05 -7.88
C ASP A 469 33.89 24.23 -6.46
N SER A 470 33.44 23.14 -5.82
CA SER A 470 32.98 23.19 -4.43
C SER A 470 34.12 23.59 -3.48
N ASN A 471 33.79 24.47 -2.53
CA ASN A 471 34.68 24.88 -1.44
C ASN A 471 34.32 24.21 -0.11
N ASN A 472 33.26 23.39 -0.09
CA ASN A 472 32.86 22.58 1.05
C ASN A 472 33.99 21.64 1.48
N THR A 473 34.57 21.90 2.65
CA THR A 473 35.66 21.09 3.20
C THR A 473 35.29 19.60 3.28
N ALA A 474 34.08 19.26 3.72
CA ALA A 474 33.68 17.87 3.87
C ALA A 474 33.52 17.16 2.51
N TYR A 475 32.92 17.83 1.52
CA TYR A 475 32.81 17.31 0.16
C TYR A 475 34.18 17.09 -0.50
N ILE A 476 35.11 18.05 -0.35
CA ILE A 476 36.49 17.94 -0.85
C ILE A 476 37.19 16.74 -0.23
N LEU A 477 37.10 16.55 1.09
CA LEU A 477 37.66 15.38 1.77
C LEU A 477 37.05 14.06 1.26
N GLY A 478 35.76 14.05 0.95
CA GLY A 478 35.10 12.92 0.32
C GLY A 478 35.68 12.57 -1.06
N ARG A 479 35.89 13.59 -1.90
CA ARG A 479 36.56 13.44 -3.21
C ARG A 479 37.98 12.93 -3.04
N GLU A 480 38.74 13.50 -2.09
CA GLU A 480 40.11 13.10 -1.79
C GLU A 480 40.18 11.63 -1.38
N PHE A 481 39.25 11.16 -0.53
CA PHE A 481 39.16 9.74 -0.16
C PHE A 481 38.92 8.84 -1.38
N ALA A 482 38.02 9.21 -2.29
CA ALA A 482 37.75 8.44 -3.50
C ALA A 482 38.98 8.35 -4.43
N VAL A 483 39.78 9.41 -4.53
CA VAL A 483 41.05 9.41 -5.28
C VAL A 483 42.10 8.52 -4.62
N LEU A 484 42.20 8.56 -3.29
CA LEU A 484 43.11 7.69 -2.53
C LEU A 484 42.76 6.21 -2.69
N GLU A 485 41.47 5.87 -2.72
CA GLU A 485 41.01 4.51 -3.01
C GLU A 485 41.34 4.10 -4.44
N ALA A 486 41.16 5.00 -5.42
CA ALA A 486 41.50 4.75 -6.82
C ALA A 486 42.98 4.40 -7.02
N ILE A 487 43.87 5.11 -6.33
CA ILE A 487 45.30 4.82 -6.35
C ILE A 487 45.58 3.40 -5.85
N GLN A 488 44.89 2.96 -4.80
CA GLN A 488 45.06 1.61 -4.25
C GLN A 488 44.56 0.53 -5.23
N GLU A 489 43.39 0.72 -5.84
CA GLU A 489 42.78 -0.20 -6.79
C GLU A 489 43.60 -0.35 -8.07
N ASP A 490 44.13 0.74 -8.61
CA ASP A 490 44.97 0.71 -9.82
C ASP A 490 46.30 -0.03 -9.62
N VAL A 491 46.85 0.01 -8.40
CA VAL A 491 48.11 -0.67 -8.05
C VAL A 491 47.89 -2.13 -7.67
N ASN A 492 46.71 -2.48 -7.17
CA ASN A 492 46.36 -3.85 -6.78
C ASN A 492 45.04 -4.29 -7.44
N PRO A 493 45.05 -4.60 -8.75
CA PRO A 493 43.87 -5.09 -9.44
C PRO A 493 43.31 -6.35 -8.75
N GLY A 494 41.99 -6.40 -8.52
CA GLY A 494 41.34 -7.53 -7.88
C GLY A 494 41.53 -7.63 -6.36
N ILE A 495 41.90 -6.53 -5.68
CA ILE A 495 41.99 -6.50 -4.22
C ILE A 495 40.62 -6.75 -3.55
N ASN A 496 40.59 -7.62 -2.54
CA ASN A 496 39.35 -7.99 -1.84
C ASN A 496 38.87 -6.96 -0.80
N ALA A 497 39.75 -6.09 -0.30
CA ALA A 497 39.40 -5.08 0.69
C ALA A 497 40.26 -3.82 0.50
N THR A 498 39.62 -2.66 0.39
CA THR A 498 40.28 -1.38 0.15
C THR A 498 40.39 -0.56 1.45
N ILE A 499 40.94 0.64 1.35
CA ILE A 499 40.87 1.62 2.44
C ILE A 499 39.43 1.99 2.79
N LYS A 500 38.46 1.83 1.89
CA LYS A 500 37.04 2.08 2.18
C LYS A 500 36.49 1.13 3.23
N ASP A 501 36.87 -0.15 3.19
CA ASP A 501 36.41 -1.13 4.16
C ASP A 501 36.94 -0.81 5.56
N LYS A 502 38.20 -0.39 5.64
CA LYS A 502 38.92 -0.17 6.90
C LYS A 502 38.73 1.21 7.50
N TYR A 503 38.74 2.25 6.67
CA TYR A 503 38.92 3.63 7.11
C TYR A 503 37.76 4.55 6.75
N PHE A 504 36.83 4.17 5.86
CA PHE A 504 35.79 5.10 5.39
C PHE A 504 35.00 5.75 6.54
N ASN A 505 34.50 4.93 7.48
CA ASN A 505 33.69 5.44 8.60
C ASN A 505 34.49 6.39 9.49
N SER A 506 35.76 6.05 9.78
CA SER A 506 36.64 6.85 10.61
C SER A 506 37.12 8.11 9.90
N ALA A 507 37.36 8.05 8.59
CA ALA A 507 37.74 9.20 7.77
C ALA A 507 36.59 10.19 7.65
N CYS A 508 35.36 9.70 7.48
CA CYS A 508 34.15 10.49 7.46
C CYS A 508 33.86 11.13 8.83
N ALA A 509 34.01 10.40 9.94
CA ALA A 509 33.71 10.94 11.27
C ALA A 509 34.84 11.81 11.86
N THR A 510 36.10 11.45 11.64
CA THR A 510 37.29 12.07 12.25
C THR A 510 38.43 12.26 11.24
N PRO A 511 38.28 13.17 10.26
CA PRO A 511 39.22 13.31 9.15
C PRO A 511 40.68 13.54 9.59
N ALA A 512 40.92 14.49 10.50
CA ALA A 512 42.28 14.87 10.91
C ALA A 512 43.13 13.72 11.47
N ALA A 513 42.49 12.68 12.03
CA ALA A 513 43.20 11.52 12.57
C ALA A 513 43.53 10.47 11.49
N ILE A 514 42.73 10.39 10.43
CA ILE A 514 42.77 9.30 9.46
C ILE A 514 43.47 9.69 8.16
N PHE A 515 43.26 10.90 7.65
CA PHE A 515 43.88 11.36 6.40
C PHE A 515 45.42 11.27 6.41
N PRO A 516 46.14 11.62 7.50
CA PRO A 516 47.60 11.40 7.56
C PRO A 516 48.01 9.94 7.33
N ILE A 517 47.22 8.99 7.84
CA ILE A 517 47.45 7.56 7.64
C ILE A 517 47.22 7.19 6.18
N LEU A 518 46.14 7.69 5.57
CA LEU A 518 45.81 7.44 4.16
C LEU A 518 46.88 8.01 3.22
N PHE A 519 47.42 9.19 3.49
CA PHE A 519 48.52 9.78 2.72
C PHE A 519 49.81 8.96 2.81
N LYS A 520 50.11 8.39 3.98
CA LYS A 520 51.24 7.47 4.12
C LYS A 520 51.04 6.18 3.31
N LEU A 521 49.82 5.65 3.27
CA LEU A 521 49.47 4.48 2.44
C LEU A 521 49.56 4.81 0.95
N LYS A 522 49.02 5.96 0.52
CA LYS A 522 49.14 6.47 -0.85
C LYS A 522 50.58 6.46 -1.34
N ASN A 523 51.52 7.00 -0.56
CA ASN A 523 52.93 7.05 -0.97
C ASN A 523 53.53 5.65 -1.19
N SER A 524 53.07 4.65 -0.42
CA SER A 524 53.46 3.25 -0.63
C SER A 524 52.86 2.65 -1.89
N HIS A 525 51.63 3.04 -2.26
CA HIS A 525 50.97 2.60 -3.48
C HIS A 525 51.58 3.26 -4.73
N ILE A 526 51.82 4.57 -4.69
CA ILE A 526 52.44 5.31 -5.80
C ILE A 526 53.83 4.76 -6.11
N LYS A 527 54.66 4.43 -5.11
CA LYS A 527 55.97 3.78 -5.34
C LYS A 527 55.89 2.44 -6.08
N LYS A 528 54.75 1.75 -6.01
CA LYS A 528 54.49 0.49 -6.73
C LYS A 528 53.79 0.72 -8.07
N MET A 529 53.38 1.95 -8.35
CA MET A 529 52.67 2.31 -9.58
C MET A 529 53.67 2.41 -10.72
N ASN A 530 53.71 1.38 -11.57
CA ASN A 530 54.60 1.33 -12.72
C ASN A 530 54.04 2.12 -13.92
N ASN A 531 53.49 3.31 -13.68
CA ASN A 531 52.92 4.19 -14.71
C ASN A 531 53.05 5.67 -14.30
N GLY A 532 54.10 6.34 -14.78
CA GLY A 532 54.38 7.74 -14.44
C GLY A 532 53.30 8.73 -14.89
N ALA A 533 52.56 8.45 -15.96
CA ALA A 533 51.46 9.30 -16.40
C ALA A 533 50.29 9.25 -15.41
N LYS A 534 49.94 8.06 -14.90
CA LYS A 534 48.92 7.89 -13.86
C LYS A 534 49.35 8.50 -12.53
N GLU A 535 50.61 8.34 -12.14
CA GLU A 535 51.17 8.98 -10.95
C GLU A 535 50.99 10.51 -11.01
N ILE A 536 51.45 11.15 -12.08
CA ILE A 536 51.30 12.60 -12.28
C ILE A 536 49.82 13.01 -12.28
N TYR A 537 48.95 12.23 -12.92
CA TYR A 537 47.52 12.48 -12.94
C TYR A 537 46.90 12.50 -11.53
N TYR A 538 47.19 11.49 -10.71
CA TYR A 538 46.67 11.40 -9.35
C TYR A 538 47.23 12.48 -8.43
N GLU A 539 48.54 12.75 -8.49
CA GLU A 539 49.16 13.80 -7.67
C GLU A 539 48.63 15.20 -8.02
N LYS A 540 48.33 15.46 -9.31
CA LYS A 540 47.69 16.73 -9.71
C LYS A 540 46.30 16.89 -9.11
N ILE A 541 45.47 15.85 -9.14
CA ILE A 541 44.12 15.90 -8.56
C ILE A 541 44.20 16.09 -7.04
N LEU A 542 45.05 15.34 -6.35
CA LEU A 542 45.21 15.49 -4.90
C LEU A 542 45.78 16.87 -4.54
N GLY A 543 46.74 17.39 -5.29
CA GLY A 543 47.28 18.73 -5.09
C GLY A 543 46.22 19.83 -5.27
N ASP A 544 45.36 19.73 -6.27
CA ASP A 544 44.23 20.66 -6.45
C ASP A 544 43.24 20.59 -5.28
N LEU A 545 42.83 19.38 -4.87
CA LEU A 545 41.91 19.19 -3.74
C LEU A 545 42.49 19.75 -2.44
N GLN A 546 43.77 19.48 -2.15
CA GLN A 546 44.46 20.00 -0.97
C GLN A 546 44.65 21.50 -1.02
N GLY A 547 44.91 22.07 -2.19
CA GLY A 547 45.02 23.51 -2.39
C GLY A 547 43.73 24.27 -2.06
N ARG A 548 42.57 23.61 -2.19
CA ARG A 548 41.25 24.15 -1.85
C ARG A 548 40.88 24.01 -0.38
N LEU A 549 41.59 23.21 0.40
CA LEU A 549 41.36 23.07 1.84
C LEU A 549 41.93 24.28 2.58
N THR A 550 41.10 25.28 2.82
CA THR A 550 41.45 26.48 3.59
C THR A 550 41.28 26.26 5.10
N VAL A 551 42.07 26.94 5.92
CA VAL A 551 41.87 26.96 7.38
C VAL A 551 40.64 27.83 7.67
N ALA A 552 39.55 27.22 8.09
CA ALA A 552 38.34 27.94 8.49
C ALA A 552 38.58 28.78 9.75
N GLU A 553 37.81 29.86 9.89
CA GLU A 553 37.91 30.77 11.04
C GLU A 553 37.68 30.00 12.36
N GLY A 554 38.64 30.10 13.30
CA GLY A 554 38.60 29.36 14.56
C GLY A 554 39.19 27.93 14.52
N GLN A 555 39.64 27.43 13.37
CA GLN A 555 40.34 26.15 13.27
C GLN A 555 41.87 26.34 13.27
N LYS A 556 42.58 25.36 13.86
CA LYS A 556 44.06 25.33 13.88
C LYS A 556 44.66 24.67 12.64
N ALA A 557 43.86 23.94 11.87
CA ALA A 557 44.28 23.18 10.70
C ALA A 557 43.14 23.13 9.69
N ALA A 558 43.48 23.02 8.41
CA ALA A 558 42.50 22.92 7.33
C ALA A 558 41.70 21.61 7.34
N CYS A 559 42.27 20.54 7.93
CA CYS A 559 41.55 19.27 8.09
C CYS A 559 40.81 19.26 9.45
N PRO A 560 39.47 19.13 9.46
CA PRO A 560 38.67 19.18 10.67
C PRO A 560 38.85 17.94 11.54
N ARG A 561 38.81 18.13 12.87
CA ARG A 561 38.95 17.04 13.85
C ARG A 561 37.76 16.09 13.84
N ARG A 562 36.55 16.62 13.60
CA ARG A 562 35.29 15.89 13.54
C ARG A 562 34.38 16.56 12.53
N LEU A 563 33.57 15.77 11.85
CA LEU A 563 32.47 16.25 11.02
C LEU A 563 31.13 16.04 11.73
N THR A 564 30.24 17.01 11.64
CA THR A 564 28.81 16.92 11.98
C THR A 564 28.11 15.88 11.10
N LEU A 565 26.85 15.53 11.40
CA LEU A 565 26.14 14.54 10.59
C LEU A 565 25.85 15.05 9.18
N GLU A 566 25.58 16.35 9.04
CA GLU A 566 25.36 17.02 7.76
C GLU A 566 26.65 17.05 6.93
N GLU A 567 27.77 17.43 7.54
CA GLU A 567 29.10 17.39 6.90
C GLU A 567 29.50 15.97 6.51
N GLN A 568 29.21 14.96 7.34
CA GLN A 568 29.40 13.55 6.96
C GLN A 568 28.58 13.18 5.71
N GLY A 569 27.39 13.76 5.53
CA GLY A 569 26.61 13.64 4.31
C GLY A 569 27.32 14.24 3.10
N MET A 570 27.85 15.46 3.23
CA MET A 570 28.62 16.12 2.18
C MET A 570 29.87 15.31 1.80
N PHE A 571 30.58 14.74 2.78
CA PHE A 571 31.69 13.82 2.54
C PHE A 571 31.26 12.61 1.69
N ILE A 572 30.14 11.99 2.04
CA ILE A 572 29.61 10.82 1.30
C ILE A 572 29.22 11.22 -0.13
N LEU A 573 28.62 12.39 -0.34
CA LEU A 573 28.31 12.91 -1.68
C LEU A 573 29.57 13.15 -2.52
N GLY A 574 30.59 13.78 -1.93
CA GLY A 574 31.87 14.04 -2.60
C GLY A 574 32.56 12.75 -3.02
N TYR A 575 32.57 11.75 -2.13
CA TYR A 575 33.06 10.41 -2.45
C TYR A 575 32.27 9.76 -3.60
N TYR A 576 30.94 9.78 -3.52
CA TYR A 576 30.08 9.17 -4.53
C TYR A 576 30.27 9.79 -5.91
N HIS A 577 30.22 11.12 -6.02
CA HIS A 577 30.39 11.83 -7.30
C HIS A 577 31.76 11.60 -7.91
N GLN A 578 32.83 11.65 -7.11
CA GLN A 578 34.20 11.41 -7.59
C GLN A 578 34.38 9.97 -8.09
N THR A 579 33.71 9.02 -7.43
CA THR A 579 33.69 7.60 -7.82
C THR A 579 32.96 7.39 -9.15
N GLN A 580 31.78 8.03 -9.35
CA GLN A 580 31.03 7.91 -10.60
C GLN A 580 31.78 8.52 -11.80
N LYS A 581 32.39 9.71 -11.65
CA LYS A 581 33.20 10.33 -12.72
C LYS A 581 34.32 9.42 -13.22
N ARG A 582 34.90 8.62 -12.32
CA ARG A 582 35.93 7.64 -12.67
C ARG A 582 35.39 6.48 -13.51
N TYR A 583 34.20 5.97 -13.20
CA TYR A 583 33.57 4.90 -13.97
C TYR A 583 33.14 5.36 -15.37
N GLU A 584 32.64 6.58 -15.52
CA GLU A 584 32.35 7.17 -16.84
C GLU A 584 33.58 7.21 -17.75
N LYS A 585 34.74 7.56 -17.20
CA LYS A 585 36.00 7.59 -17.95
C LYS A 585 36.42 6.19 -18.42
N LYS A 586 36.28 5.16 -17.57
CA LYS A 586 36.61 3.77 -17.93
C LYS A 586 35.73 3.25 -19.08
N ILE A 587 34.43 3.51 -19.04
CA ILE A 587 33.51 3.09 -20.12
C ILE A 587 33.90 3.72 -21.45
N LYS A 588 34.33 5.00 -21.46
CA LYS A 588 34.81 5.69 -22.66
C LYS A 588 36.18 5.19 -23.17
N GLU A 589 36.98 4.57 -22.31
CA GLU A 589 38.27 3.99 -22.69
C GLU A 589 38.14 2.54 -23.18
N GLU A 590 37.07 1.83 -22.80
CA GLU A 590 36.77 0.45 -23.18
C GLU A 590 35.85 0.32 -24.42
N ALA A 591 35.14 1.39 -24.78
CA ALA A 591 34.33 1.51 -26.00
C ALA A 591 35.13 2.15 -27.15
#